data_AF-B2JRC7-F1
#
_entry.id   AF-B2JRC7-F1
#
_cell.length_a   1.000
_cell.length_b   1.000
_cell.length_c   1.000
_cell.angle_alpha   90.00
_cell.angle_beta   90.00
_cell.angle_gamma   90.00
#
_symmetry.space_group_name_H-M   'P 1'
#
loop_
_entity.id
_entity.type
_entity.pdbx_description
1 polymer ?
#
loop_
_entity_poly.entity_id
_entity_poly.type
_entity_poly.pdbx_seq_one_letter_code
_entity_poly.pdbx_strand_id
1 'polypeptide(L)'
;MRLSILINTSDPTVNHDYAVLWLDTISHAWTSQDRRGVELPSSGDIREDGHIMSLCARGSEQPLVTLYGVRVDRHGNMTSAQGQAKWISHSRPEEIAGYWRLQAVERESSPLSTPPRR
;
A
#
# COMPACT_ATOMS: atom_id res chain seq x y z
N MET A 1 -8.08 2.60 -9.47
CA MET A 1 -8.21 1.45 -8.57
C MET A 1 -7.53 1.84 -7.29
N ARG A 2 -8.18 1.56 -6.18
CA ARG A 2 -7.69 1.88 -4.85
C ARG A 2 -7.56 0.59 -4.04
N LEU A 3 -6.43 0.41 -3.39
CA LEU A 3 -6.06 -0.83 -2.71
C LEU A 3 -5.87 -0.54 -1.23
N SER A 4 -6.56 -1.26 -0.36
CA SER A 4 -6.26 -1.22 1.08
C SER A 4 -5.27 -2.33 1.39
N ILE A 5 -4.10 -1.98 1.91
CA ILE A 5 -3.10 -2.94 2.35
C ILE A 5 -2.80 -2.77 3.83
N LEU A 6 -2.48 -3.87 4.50
CA LEU A 6 -1.95 -3.90 5.85
C LEU A 6 -0.48 -4.29 5.75
N ILE A 7 0.41 -3.44 6.28
CA ILE A 7 1.80 -3.82 6.55
C ILE A 7 1.95 -4.17 8.03
N ASN A 8 2.69 -5.23 8.32
CA ASN A 8 2.99 -5.65 9.68
C ASN A 8 4.36 -6.31 9.75
N THR A 9 5.01 -6.23 10.92
CA THR A 9 6.30 -6.88 11.16
C THR A 9 6.23 -8.39 10.94
N SER A 10 7.37 -8.98 10.55
CA SER A 10 7.52 -10.43 10.41
C SER A 10 7.38 -11.18 11.73
N ASP A 11 7.74 -10.54 12.85
CA ASP A 11 7.67 -11.11 14.19
C ASP A 11 6.64 -10.36 15.06
N PRO A 12 5.38 -10.83 15.08
CA PRO A 12 4.32 -10.22 15.87
C PRO A 12 4.48 -10.42 17.38
N THR A 13 5.45 -11.21 17.84
CA THR A 13 5.71 -11.44 19.28
C THR A 13 6.69 -10.43 19.86
N VAL A 14 7.55 -9.87 19.01
CA VAL A 14 8.57 -8.88 19.39
C VAL A 14 8.11 -7.47 19.05
N ASN A 15 7.32 -7.30 17.99
CA ASN A 15 6.84 -5.99 17.61
C ASN A 15 5.38 -6.05 17.13
N HIS A 16 4.56 -5.10 17.55
CA HIS A 16 3.16 -5.01 17.12
C HIS A 16 2.95 -3.87 16.13
N ASP A 17 4.03 -3.46 15.47
CA ASP A 17 3.98 -2.39 14.49
C ASP A 17 3.21 -2.83 13.25
N TYR A 18 2.24 -2.01 12.91
CA TYR A 18 1.43 -2.18 11.72
C TYR A 18 1.02 -0.83 11.13
N ALA A 19 0.72 -0.81 9.84
CA ALA A 19 0.03 0.31 9.22
C ALA A 19 -0.95 -0.18 8.15
N VAL A 20 -2.14 0.42 8.14
CA VAL A 20 -3.15 0.23 7.09
C VAL A 20 -3.02 1.40 6.13
N LEU A 21 -2.71 1.11 4.88
CA LEU A 21 -2.45 2.10 3.83
C LEU A 21 -3.41 1.89 2.68
N TRP A 22 -3.93 2.99 2.15
CA TRP A 22 -4.66 3.02 0.90
C TRP A 22 -3.74 3.46 -0.21
N LEU A 23 -3.67 2.68 -1.28
CA LEU A 23 -2.86 2.93 -2.46
C LEU A 23 -3.77 3.24 -3.63
N ASP A 24 -3.66 4.45 -4.17
CA ASP A 24 -4.35 4.86 -5.38
C ASP A 24 -3.39 4.71 -6.56
N THR A 25 -3.58 3.66 -7.35
CA THR A 25 -2.71 3.38 -8.51
C THR A 25 -3.05 4.27 -9.71
N ILE A 26 -4.15 5.04 -9.68
CA ILE A 26 -4.48 6.00 -10.75
C ILE A 26 -3.79 7.32 -10.46
N SER A 27 -3.95 7.83 -9.24
CA SER A 27 -3.35 9.09 -8.83
C SER A 27 -1.89 8.96 -8.41
N HIS A 28 -1.33 7.74 -8.40
CA HIS A 28 -0.01 7.43 -7.87
C HIS A 28 0.21 8.05 -6.49
N ALA A 29 -0.80 7.92 -5.62
CA ALA A 29 -0.81 8.53 -4.31
C ALA A 29 -1.24 7.50 -3.27
N TRP A 30 -0.69 7.59 -2.07
CA TRP A 30 -1.09 6.74 -0.97
C TRP A 30 -1.53 7.57 0.23
N THR A 31 -2.35 6.97 1.09
CA THR A 31 -2.82 7.57 2.34
C THR A 31 -2.72 6.56 3.48
N SER A 32 -2.31 7.00 4.66
CA SER A 32 -2.35 6.17 5.86
C SER A 32 -3.74 6.23 6.49
N GLN A 33 -4.40 5.09 6.66
CA GLN A 33 -5.68 5.02 7.36
C GLN A 33 -5.49 4.86 8.87
N ASP A 34 -4.63 3.91 9.25
CA ASP A 34 -4.32 3.62 10.64
C ASP A 34 -2.87 3.17 10.75
N ARG A 35 -2.22 3.41 11.88
CA ARG A 35 -0.84 2.98 12.10
C ARG A 35 -0.50 2.91 13.58
N ARG A 36 0.36 1.96 13.92
CA ARG A 36 0.94 1.80 15.25
C ARG A 36 2.43 1.53 15.11
N GLY A 37 3.26 2.39 15.70
CA GLY A 37 4.72 2.29 15.69
C GLY A 37 5.43 2.46 14.35
N VAL A 38 4.67 2.63 13.25
CA VAL A 38 5.19 3.00 11.93
C VAL A 38 5.04 4.51 11.72
N GLU A 39 6.15 5.20 11.47
CA GLU A 39 6.13 6.62 11.16
C GLU A 39 5.91 6.87 9.68
N LEU A 40 4.65 7.17 9.36
CA LEU A 40 4.23 7.53 8.01
C LEU A 40 3.44 8.84 8.07
N PRO A 41 3.63 9.74 7.08
CA PRO A 41 2.73 10.87 6.90
C PRO A 41 1.33 10.38 6.55
N SER A 42 0.34 11.27 6.67
CA SER A 42 -1.05 10.98 6.33
C SER A 42 -1.24 10.61 4.86
N SER A 43 -0.36 11.12 3.98
CA SER A 43 -0.37 10.84 2.56
C SER A 43 1.00 11.04 1.93
N GLY A 44 1.18 10.48 0.75
CA GLY A 44 2.38 10.67 -0.06
C GLY A 44 2.20 10.16 -1.48
N ASP A 45 3.32 9.99 -2.17
CA ASP A 45 3.36 9.62 -3.59
C ASP A 45 3.80 8.16 -3.73
N ILE A 46 3.26 7.47 -4.74
CA ILE A 46 3.59 6.09 -5.08
C ILE A 46 4.51 6.09 -6.29
N ARG A 47 5.60 5.33 -6.19
CA ARG A 47 6.50 5.02 -7.31
C ARG A 47 6.42 3.52 -7.59
N GLU A 48 6.04 3.17 -8.80
CA GLU A 48 5.99 1.79 -9.26
C GLU A 48 7.20 1.51 -10.14
N ASP A 49 7.97 0.48 -9.78
CA ASP A 49 9.10 -0.02 -10.55
C ASP A 49 8.96 -1.54 -10.73
N GLY A 50 8.28 -1.93 -11.82
CA GLY A 50 8.03 -3.32 -12.17
C GLY A 50 7.15 -4.08 -11.17
N HIS A 51 7.77 -4.79 -10.23
CA HIS A 51 7.09 -5.57 -9.17
C HIS A 51 7.29 -4.99 -7.78
N ILE A 52 7.88 -3.80 -7.72
CA ILE A 52 8.22 -3.09 -6.50
C ILE A 52 7.39 -1.81 -6.48
N MET A 53 6.70 -1.57 -5.37
CA MET A 53 5.94 -0.35 -5.16
C MET A 53 6.50 0.38 -3.95
N SER A 54 7.04 1.57 -4.20
CA SER A 54 7.69 2.42 -3.21
C SER A 54 6.75 3.56 -2.82
N LEU A 55 6.46 3.68 -1.53
CA LEU A 55 5.64 4.74 -0.94
C LEU A 55 6.57 5.80 -0.39
N CYS A 56 6.57 6.97 -1.01
CA CYS A 56 7.42 8.09 -0.61
C CYS A 56 6.59 9.18 0.10
N ALA A 57 7.23 9.98 0.94
CA ALA A 57 6.59 11.22 1.40
C ALA A 57 6.33 12.14 0.21
N ARG A 58 5.30 12.99 0.31
CA ARG A 58 5.00 13.95 -0.77
C ARG A 58 6.21 14.82 -1.09
N GLY A 59 6.67 14.79 -2.34
CA GLY A 59 7.83 15.55 -2.80
C GLY A 59 9.20 15.02 -2.31
N SER A 60 9.26 13.84 -1.70
CA SER A 60 10.51 13.15 -1.34
C SER A 60 10.79 12.01 -2.32
N GLU A 61 12.06 11.81 -2.65
CA GLU A 61 12.50 10.64 -3.43
C GLU A 61 12.81 9.42 -2.56
N GLN A 62 12.92 9.61 -1.24
CA GLN A 62 13.27 8.53 -0.32
C GLN A 62 12.04 7.67 -0.01
N PRO A 63 12.10 6.34 -0.26
CA PRO A 63 10.99 5.44 0.04
C PRO A 63 10.85 5.27 1.55
N LEU A 64 9.64 5.50 2.06
CA LEU A 64 9.27 5.22 3.45
C LEU A 64 8.86 3.76 3.64
N VAL A 65 8.14 3.22 2.65
CA VAL A 65 7.73 1.82 2.60
C VAL A 65 8.00 1.29 1.21
N THR A 66 8.60 0.10 1.13
CA THR A 66 8.80 -0.62 -0.12
C THR A 66 8.03 -1.93 -0.06
N LEU A 67 7.12 -2.12 -1.00
CA LEU A 67 6.28 -3.30 -1.15
C LEU A 67 6.82 -4.15 -2.29
N TYR A 68 7.15 -5.40 -2.00
CA TYR A 68 7.70 -6.34 -2.96
C TYR A 68 6.66 -7.35 -3.39
N GLY A 69 6.65 -7.67 -4.69
CA GLY A 69 5.74 -8.66 -5.26
C GLY A 69 4.33 -8.14 -5.50
N VAL A 70 4.15 -6.81 -5.51
CA VAL A 70 2.90 -6.20 -5.98
C VAL A 70 2.80 -6.46 -7.48
N ARG A 71 1.78 -7.23 -7.88
CA ARG A 71 1.55 -7.58 -9.27
C ARG A 71 0.14 -7.23 -9.67
N VAL A 72 0.02 -6.33 -10.63
CA VAL A 72 -1.23 -5.94 -11.26
C VAL A 72 -1.25 -6.57 -12.65
N ASP A 73 -2.32 -7.29 -12.98
CA ASP A 73 -2.49 -7.84 -14.32
C ASP A 73 -2.85 -6.72 -15.32
N ARG A 74 -2.85 -7.07 -16.62
CA ARG A 74 -3.24 -6.16 -17.71
C ARG A 74 -4.68 -5.63 -17.62
N HIS A 75 -5.52 -6.27 -16.80
CA HIS A 75 -6.91 -5.88 -16.55
C HIS A 75 -7.04 -5.01 -15.30
N GLY A 76 -5.92 -4.64 -14.66
CA GLY A 76 -5.93 -3.85 -13.43
C GLY A 76 -6.36 -4.66 -12.21
N ASN A 77 -6.15 -5.98 -12.18
CA ASN A 77 -6.42 -6.80 -11.00
C ASN A 77 -5.14 -7.13 -10.26
N MET A 78 -5.19 -7.06 -8.93
CA MET A 78 -4.12 -7.60 -8.10
C MET A 78 -4.07 -9.12 -8.22
N THR A 79 -2.93 -9.64 -8.67
CA THR A 79 -2.65 -11.09 -8.73
C THR A 79 -1.91 -11.57 -7.48
N SER A 80 -1.34 -10.65 -6.70
CA SER A 80 -0.74 -10.91 -5.40
C SER A 80 -1.62 -10.33 -4.30
N ALA A 81 -2.00 -11.15 -3.33
CA ALA A 81 -2.73 -10.70 -2.13
C ALA A 81 -1.79 -10.46 -0.93
N GLN A 82 -0.51 -10.79 -1.03
CA GLN A 82 0.48 -10.56 0.01
C GLN A 82 1.89 -10.58 -0.59
N GLY A 83 2.84 -10.03 0.15
CA GLY A 83 4.26 -10.06 -0.21
C GLY A 83 5.14 -9.51 0.90
N GLN A 84 6.43 -9.39 0.62
CA GLN A 84 7.36 -8.80 1.57
C GLN A 84 7.22 -7.28 1.56
N ALA A 85 7.31 -6.66 2.73
CA ALA A 85 7.32 -5.22 2.89
C ALA A 85 8.55 -4.82 3.69
N LYS A 86 9.05 -3.63 3.40
CA LYS A 86 10.14 -3.03 4.17
C LYS A 86 9.84 -1.58 4.45
N TRP A 87 10.10 -1.11 5.66
CA TRP A 87 9.89 0.29 6.04
C TRP A 87 10.88 0.73 7.09
N ILE A 88 11.04 2.04 7.25
CA ILE A 88 11.83 2.62 8.33
C ILE A 88 10.87 2.97 9.48
N SER A 89 11.17 2.53 10.69
CA SER A 89 10.45 2.96 11.89
C SER A 89 11.16 4.15 12.53
N HIS A 90 10.43 5.00 13.24
CA HIS A 90 11.06 6.06 14.03
C HIS A 90 12.01 5.52 15.09
N SER A 91 11.64 4.39 15.68
CA SER A 91 12.35 3.82 16.82
C SER A 91 13.66 3.16 16.42
N ARG A 92 13.87 2.92 15.11
CA ARG A 92 15.05 2.23 14.59
C ARG A 92 15.50 2.84 13.27
N PRO A 93 16.77 3.28 13.15
CA PRO A 93 17.29 3.76 11.88
C PRO A 93 17.43 2.66 10.81
N GLU A 94 17.24 1.39 11.19
CA GLU A 94 17.31 0.24 10.31
C GLU A 94 15.97 -0.06 9.64
N GLU A 95 16.05 -0.58 8.41
CA GLU A 95 14.92 -1.05 7.65
C GLU A 95 14.29 -2.29 8.31
N ILE A 96 13.04 -2.17 8.73
CA ILE A 96 12.26 -3.26 9.30
C ILE A 96 11.72 -4.12 8.15
N ALA A 97 12.03 -5.42 8.19
CA ALA A 97 11.46 -6.41 7.29
C ALA A 97 10.13 -6.94 7.84
N GLY A 98 9.09 -6.86 7.02
CA GLY A 98 7.77 -7.38 7.32
C GLY A 98 7.06 -7.92 6.10
N TYR A 99 5.74 -7.97 6.21
CA TYR A 99 4.87 -8.41 5.14
C TYR A 99 3.79 -7.38 4.90
N TRP A 100 3.35 -7.28 3.66
CA TRP A 100 2.11 -6.60 3.33
C TRP A 100 1.06 -7.62 2.94
N ARG A 101 -0.20 -7.30 3.22
CA ARG A 101 -1.37 -8.08 2.84
C ARG A 101 -2.44 -7.17 2.27
N LEU A 102 -3.00 -7.55 1.14
CA LEU A 102 -4.17 -6.92 0.56
C LEU A 102 -5.38 -7.20 1.44
N GLN A 103 -6.03 -6.14 1.92
CA GLN A 103 -7.27 -6.21 2.67
C GLN A 103 -8.48 -6.04 1.76
N ALA A 104 -8.43 -5.04 0.88
CA ALA A 104 -9.54 -4.73 -0.02
C ALA A 104 -9.06 -4.13 -1.34
N VAL A 105 -9.87 -4.33 -2.38
CA VAL A 105 -9.68 -3.71 -3.70
C VAL A 105 -10.94 -2.94 -4.03
N GLU A 106 -10.84 -1.62 -4.02
CA GLU A 106 -11.87 -0.73 -4.52
C GLU A 106 -11.60 -0.43 -5.99
N ARG A 107 -12.43 -1.01 -6.86
CA ARG A 107 -12.50 -0.61 -8.26
C ARG A 107 -13.61 0.41 -8.35
N GLU A 108 -13.33 1.56 -8.96
CA GLU A 108 -14.40 2.47 -9.35
C GLU A 108 -15.18 1.80 -10.48
N SER A 109 -16.16 1.00 -10.08
CA SER A 109 -17.17 0.48 -10.99
C SER A 109 -17.97 1.70 -11.43
N SER A 110 -17.76 2.17 -12.65
CA SER A 110 -18.65 3.15 -13.27
C SER A 110 -20.10 2.64 -13.11
N PRO A 111 -20.97 3.29 -12.31
CA PRO A 111 -22.36 2.90 -12.21
C PRO A 111 -23.08 3.52 -13.41
N LEU A 112 -22.95 2.90 -14.57
CA LEU A 112 -23.76 3.22 -15.74
C LEU A 112 -24.41 1.94 -16.26
N SER A 113 -25.48 1.58 -15.57
CA SER A 113 -26.59 0.87 -16.18
C SER A 113 -27.88 1.48 -15.65
N THR A 114 -28.19 2.67 -16.18
CA THR A 114 -29.56 3.19 -16.19
C THR A 114 -30.40 2.19 -17.00
N PRO A 115 -31.43 1.53 -16.43
CA PRO A 115 -32.29 0.67 -17.23
C PRO A 115 -33.10 1.53 -18.21
N PRO A 116 -33.34 1.07 -19.45
CA PRO A 116 -34.22 1.78 -20.36
C PRO A 116 -35.63 1.78 -19.78
N ARG A 117 -36.17 2.96 -19.45
CA ARG A 117 -37.61 3.12 -19.22
C ARG A 117 -38.30 2.90 -20.57
N ARG A 118 -39.11 1.85 -20.61
CA ARG A 118 -39.99 1.50 -21.72
C ARG A 118 -41.30 2.26 -21.61
#